data_AF-B6JXD0-F1
#
_entry.id   AF-B6JXD0-F1
#
_cell.length_a   1.000
_cell.length_b   1.000
_cell.length_c   1.000
_cell.angle_alpha   90.00
_cell.angle_beta   90.00
_cell.angle_gamma   90.00
#
_symmetry.space_group_name_H-M   'P 1'
#
loop_
_entity.id
_entity.type
_entity.pdbx_description
1 polymer ?
#
loop_
_entity_poly.entity_id
_entity_poly.type
_entity_poly.pdbx_seq_one_letter_code
_entity_poly.pdbx_strand_id
1 'polypeptide(L)'
;MESPVDVSSKKNQSDAEDKSDKENFLWTYTDEPHRTRRMEIIRAHPEITKLNGPEPLTKWVVLTVFAIQMLCCYLLSNTSIFNWKFIATAYFVGGFCSQNLFLAVHELSHNLGFKEPWKNRLFSIITNLPVGVPFCASFRPYHLEHHVYQGVDGIDTDLPTIFELKVLNNTLGKLFFCTFQILFYALRPLFVRRLPFTSMHLLNIVAQVAFDYILIRALGYRSFVYLFMSSFLAGSLHPTAGHFLSEHYNMTHTKRIATGPDMGKLLETFSYYGPLNPLVYNAGYHIEHHDFPYVPWTRIAKVRATAPEFYDEIPECKSWIGIIYQFITDPNVGMWCRVKRLRSSVKTK
;
A
#
# COMPACT_ATOMS: atom_id res chain seq x y z
N MET A 1 29.77 -8.94 -46.77
CA MET A 1 30.48 -9.33 -45.53
C MET A 1 29.84 -8.55 -44.41
N GLU A 2 28.83 -9.13 -43.76
CA GLU A 2 28.26 -8.57 -42.54
C GLU A 2 29.21 -8.88 -41.39
N SER A 3 29.60 -7.83 -40.65
CA SER A 3 30.45 -7.92 -39.46
C SER A 3 29.77 -8.77 -38.39
N PRO A 4 30.49 -9.66 -37.67
CA PRO A 4 29.90 -10.42 -36.58
C PRO A 4 29.49 -9.45 -35.47
N VAL A 5 28.19 -9.37 -35.17
CA VAL A 5 27.68 -8.65 -34.00
C VAL A 5 28.32 -9.30 -32.77
N ASP A 6 29.14 -8.52 -32.07
CA ASP A 6 29.92 -8.97 -30.93
C ASP A 6 29.03 -9.38 -29.75
N VAL A 7 28.68 -10.67 -29.72
CA VAL A 7 27.90 -11.34 -28.67
C VAL A 7 28.59 -11.22 -27.30
N SER A 8 29.92 -11.03 -27.26
CA SER A 8 30.68 -10.85 -26.02
C SER A 8 30.39 -9.50 -25.36
N SER A 9 30.19 -8.44 -26.15
CA SER A 9 29.90 -7.10 -25.63
C SER A 9 28.54 -7.02 -24.93
N LYS A 10 27.50 -7.64 -25.51
CA LYS A 10 26.15 -7.71 -24.92
C LYS A 10 26.11 -8.57 -23.66
N LYS A 11 26.86 -9.68 -23.63
CA LYS A 11 26.93 -10.57 -22.46
C LYS A 11 27.66 -9.92 -21.29
N ASN A 12 28.76 -9.20 -21.57
CA ASN A 12 29.47 -8.44 -20.53
C ASN A 12 28.64 -7.24 -20.01
N GLN A 13 27.80 -6.63 -20.84
CA GLN A 13 26.86 -5.59 -20.41
C GLN A 13 25.73 -6.18 -19.54
N SER A 14 25.12 -7.30 -19.95
CA SER A 14 24.08 -7.97 -19.15
C SER A 14 24.61 -8.51 -17.83
N ASP A 15 25.83 -9.05 -17.81
CA ASP A 15 26.45 -9.61 -16.61
C ASP A 15 26.95 -8.50 -15.65
N ALA A 16 27.28 -7.32 -16.17
CA ALA A 16 27.60 -6.13 -15.37
C ALA A 16 26.35 -5.41 -14.84
N GLU A 17 25.27 -5.33 -15.64
CA GLU A 17 23.95 -4.85 -15.19
C GLU A 17 23.38 -5.77 -14.10
N ASP A 18 23.41 -7.10 -14.30
CA ASP A 18 22.96 -8.11 -13.32
C ASP A 18 23.82 -8.12 -12.03
N LYS A 19 25.12 -7.81 -12.12
CA LYS A 19 25.95 -7.59 -10.91
C LYS A 19 25.60 -6.28 -10.20
N SER A 20 25.36 -5.19 -10.92
CA SER A 20 24.98 -3.91 -10.31
C SER A 20 23.59 -3.98 -9.66
N ASP A 21 22.65 -4.72 -10.26
CA ASP A 21 21.30 -4.91 -9.72
C ASP A 21 21.28 -5.80 -8.48
N LYS A 22 22.23 -6.73 -8.36
CA LYS A 22 22.49 -7.49 -7.13
C LYS A 22 23.04 -6.64 -5.99
N GLU A 23 23.77 -5.57 -6.30
CA GLU A 23 24.28 -4.61 -5.30
C GLU A 23 23.23 -3.54 -4.92
N ASN A 24 22.21 -3.33 -5.75
CA ASN A 24 21.20 -2.29 -5.56
C ASN A 24 20.05 -2.66 -4.60
N PHE A 25 19.81 -3.94 -4.32
CA PHE A 25 18.67 -4.39 -3.51
C PHE A 25 19.04 -5.52 -2.55
N LEU A 26 18.20 -5.74 -1.53
CA LEU A 26 18.33 -6.88 -0.63
C LEU A 26 17.74 -8.13 -1.28
N TRP A 27 18.57 -9.03 -1.79
CA TRP A 27 18.10 -10.25 -2.47
C TRP A 27 17.92 -11.43 -1.51
N THR A 28 16.84 -12.19 -1.69
CA THR A 28 16.60 -13.47 -1.01
C THR A 28 16.31 -14.60 -1.99
N TYR A 29 16.66 -15.83 -1.59
CA TYR A 29 16.39 -17.08 -2.32
C TYR A 29 15.30 -17.92 -1.65
N THR A 30 14.71 -17.43 -0.55
CA THR A 30 13.59 -18.10 0.13
C THR A 30 12.25 -17.69 -0.47
N ASP A 31 11.26 -18.58 -0.36
CA ASP A 31 9.85 -18.24 -0.60
C ASP A 31 9.39 -17.14 0.38
N GLU A 32 8.30 -16.44 0.04
CA GLU A 32 7.67 -15.47 0.96
C GLU A 32 7.26 -16.15 2.29
N PRO A 33 7.46 -15.49 3.44
CA PRO A 33 7.36 -16.14 4.75
C PRO A 33 5.91 -16.36 5.21
N HIS A 34 4.94 -15.63 4.66
CA HIS A 34 3.56 -15.60 5.12
C HIS A 34 2.83 -16.90 4.85
N ARG A 35 3.03 -17.52 3.67
CA ARG A 35 2.43 -18.83 3.41
C ARG A 35 2.92 -19.91 4.36
N THR A 36 4.22 -19.96 4.63
CA THR A 36 4.80 -20.97 5.54
C THR A 36 4.29 -20.73 6.96
N ARG A 37 4.38 -19.49 7.47
CA ARG A 37 3.92 -19.14 8.81
C ARG A 37 2.42 -19.38 8.98
N ARG A 38 1.58 -19.02 8.00
CA ARG A 38 0.14 -19.35 8.01
C ARG A 38 -0.10 -20.85 8.20
N MET A 39 0.62 -21.71 7.48
CA MET A 39 0.43 -23.17 7.57
C MET A 39 0.86 -23.73 8.93
N GLU A 40 1.92 -23.18 9.52
CA GLU A 40 2.38 -23.55 10.86
C GLU A 40 1.39 -23.10 11.94
N ILE A 41 0.91 -21.86 11.86
CA ILE A 41 -0.11 -21.33 12.77
C ILE A 41 -1.40 -22.14 12.68
N ILE A 42 -1.90 -22.47 11.48
CA ILE A 42 -3.12 -23.29 11.34
C ILE A 42 -2.92 -24.69 11.94
N ARG A 43 -1.70 -25.24 11.88
CA ARG A 43 -1.39 -26.54 12.49
C ARG A 43 -1.40 -26.46 14.02
N ALA A 44 -0.86 -25.39 14.59
CA ALA A 44 -0.79 -25.19 16.05
C ALA A 44 -2.12 -24.73 16.64
N HIS A 45 -2.83 -23.84 15.95
CA HIS A 45 -4.03 -23.10 16.38
C HIS A 45 -5.14 -23.18 15.30
N PRO A 46 -5.72 -24.36 15.04
CA PRO A 46 -6.70 -24.54 13.97
C PRO A 46 -7.96 -23.68 14.13
N GLU A 47 -8.31 -23.27 15.36
CA GLU A 47 -9.43 -22.38 15.67
C GLU A 47 -9.27 -20.98 15.08
N ILE A 48 -8.06 -20.56 14.70
CA ILE A 48 -7.81 -19.26 14.05
C ILE A 48 -8.61 -19.09 12.76
N THR A 49 -8.91 -20.20 12.07
CA THR A 49 -9.72 -20.21 10.84
C THR A 49 -11.15 -19.73 11.07
N LYS A 50 -11.65 -19.75 12.31
CA LYS A 50 -12.97 -19.22 12.69
C LYS A 50 -13.03 -17.70 12.66
N LEU A 51 -11.89 -17.01 12.61
CA LEU A 51 -11.82 -15.56 12.49
C LEU A 51 -12.10 -15.06 11.05
N ASN A 52 -12.06 -15.96 10.06
CA ASN A 52 -12.27 -15.63 8.67
C ASN A 52 -13.71 -15.18 8.38
N GLY A 53 -13.86 -14.37 7.34
CA GLY A 53 -15.17 -14.00 6.77
C GLY A 53 -15.43 -12.49 6.84
N PRO A 54 -16.59 -12.04 6.33
CA PRO A 54 -16.84 -10.63 6.17
C PRO A 54 -17.09 -9.91 7.49
N GLU A 55 -17.01 -8.58 7.42
CA GLU A 55 -17.30 -7.61 8.46
C GLU A 55 -18.36 -6.60 7.96
N PRO A 56 -19.64 -6.79 8.32
CA PRO A 56 -20.72 -5.91 7.92
C PRO A 56 -20.58 -4.46 8.39
N LEU A 57 -19.78 -4.18 9.43
CA LEU A 57 -19.55 -2.82 9.91
C LEU A 57 -18.81 -1.94 8.88
N THR A 58 -17.99 -2.55 8.03
CA THR A 58 -17.15 -1.85 7.03
C THR A 58 -17.97 -0.90 6.16
N LYS A 59 -19.16 -1.32 5.70
CA LYS A 59 -20.01 -0.48 4.85
C LYS A 59 -20.52 0.77 5.56
N TRP A 60 -20.79 0.69 6.86
CA TRP A 60 -21.28 1.83 7.63
C TRP A 60 -20.18 2.84 7.89
N VAL A 61 -18.96 2.36 8.21
CA VAL A 61 -17.77 3.24 8.33
C VAL A 61 -17.51 3.97 7.02
N VAL A 62 -17.54 3.25 5.89
CA VAL A 62 -17.38 3.86 4.55
C VAL A 62 -18.43 4.94 4.29
N LEU A 63 -19.71 4.65 4.54
CA LEU A 63 -20.79 5.61 4.30
C LEU A 63 -20.68 6.84 5.21
N THR A 64 -20.25 6.67 6.46
CA THR A 64 -19.98 7.80 7.37
C THR A 64 -18.83 8.66 6.86
N VAL A 65 -17.70 8.07 6.46
CA VAL A 65 -16.54 8.81 5.93
C VAL A 65 -16.87 9.49 4.61
N PHE A 66 -17.64 8.82 3.74
CA PHE A 66 -18.19 9.41 2.53
C PHE A 66 -19.02 10.65 2.85
N ALA A 67 -19.95 10.56 3.81
CA ALA A 67 -20.79 11.69 4.21
C ALA A 67 -19.97 12.87 4.77
N ILE A 68 -18.92 12.60 5.54
CA ILE A 68 -17.98 13.62 6.05
C ILE A 68 -17.28 14.33 4.87
N GLN A 69 -16.76 13.59 3.90
CA GLN A 69 -16.13 14.17 2.71
C GLN A 69 -17.11 15.05 1.92
N MET A 70 -18.36 14.60 1.75
CA MET A 70 -19.40 15.39 1.08
C MET A 70 -19.80 16.66 1.85
N LEU A 71 -19.85 16.58 3.18
CA LEU A 71 -20.08 17.75 4.02
C LEU A 71 -18.94 18.77 3.88
N CYS A 72 -17.69 18.32 3.91
CA CYS A 72 -16.53 19.20 3.69
C CYS A 72 -16.55 19.82 2.28
N CYS A 73 -16.87 19.05 1.24
CA CYS A 73 -17.09 19.55 -0.11
C CYS A 73 -18.11 20.70 -0.15
N TYR A 74 -19.25 20.54 0.53
CA TYR A 74 -20.28 21.55 0.60
C TYR A 74 -19.80 22.81 1.35
N LEU A 75 -19.22 22.65 2.54
CA LEU A 75 -18.74 23.75 3.37
C LEU A 75 -17.60 24.56 2.71
N LEU A 76 -16.75 23.91 1.90
CA LEU A 76 -15.61 24.53 1.23
C LEU A 76 -15.91 25.02 -0.20
N SER A 77 -17.11 24.78 -0.73
CA SER A 77 -17.51 25.11 -2.11
C SER A 77 -17.18 26.56 -2.54
N ASN A 78 -17.35 27.51 -1.62
CA ASN A 78 -17.10 28.94 -1.84
C ASN A 78 -15.79 29.45 -1.19
N THR A 79 -14.98 28.56 -0.62
CA THR A 79 -13.71 28.92 0.03
C THR A 79 -12.58 28.83 -0.98
N SER A 80 -11.75 29.88 -1.09
CA SER A 80 -10.55 29.86 -1.96
C SER A 80 -9.64 28.67 -1.63
N ILE A 81 -9.08 28.03 -2.66
CA ILE A 81 -8.18 26.87 -2.51
C ILE A 81 -6.87 27.22 -1.78
N PHE A 82 -6.48 28.50 -1.79
CA PHE A 82 -5.30 29.00 -1.07
C PHE A 82 -5.63 29.45 0.36
N ASN A 83 -6.90 29.37 0.77
CA ASN A 83 -7.28 29.70 2.14
C ASN A 83 -6.72 28.64 3.09
N TRP A 84 -6.10 29.08 4.19
CA TRP A 84 -5.51 28.15 5.16
C TRP A 84 -6.54 27.17 5.74
N LYS A 85 -7.81 27.56 5.89
CA LYS A 85 -8.88 26.65 6.33
C LYS A 85 -9.13 25.55 5.32
N PHE A 86 -9.11 25.87 4.03
CA PHE A 86 -9.26 24.88 2.96
C PHE A 86 -8.14 23.84 3.01
N ILE A 87 -6.88 24.31 3.05
CA ILE A 87 -5.69 23.46 3.10
C ILE A 87 -5.66 22.63 4.38
N ALA A 88 -5.97 23.24 5.54
CA ALA A 88 -6.00 22.55 6.82
C ALA A 88 -7.10 21.48 6.87
N THR A 89 -8.30 21.76 6.35
CA THR A 89 -9.38 20.77 6.26
C THR A 89 -9.02 19.65 5.29
N ALA A 90 -8.39 19.95 4.14
CA ALA A 90 -7.91 18.95 3.19
C ALA A 90 -6.86 18.02 3.83
N TYR A 91 -5.96 18.55 4.65
CA TYR A 91 -4.93 17.75 5.32
C TYR A 91 -5.48 16.97 6.52
N PHE A 92 -6.09 17.64 7.50
CA PHE A 92 -6.44 17.04 8.80
C PHE A 92 -7.78 16.30 8.82
N VAL A 93 -8.70 16.60 7.92
CA VAL A 93 -9.98 15.87 7.81
C VAL A 93 -9.96 15.02 6.55
N GLY A 94 -9.71 15.66 5.41
CA GLY A 94 -9.70 15.03 4.11
C GLY A 94 -8.61 13.96 3.99
N GLY A 95 -7.40 14.21 4.49
CA GLY A 95 -6.28 13.27 4.45
C GLY A 95 -6.59 11.97 5.20
N PHE A 96 -7.05 12.08 6.45
CA PHE A 96 -7.49 10.92 7.23
C PHE A 96 -8.68 10.20 6.59
N CYS A 97 -9.68 10.93 6.08
CA CYS A 97 -10.84 10.33 5.40
C CYS A 97 -10.41 9.58 4.13
N SER A 98 -9.54 10.17 3.31
CA SER A 98 -9.07 9.55 2.08
C SER A 98 -8.22 8.32 2.37
N GLN A 99 -7.35 8.39 3.39
CA GLN A 99 -6.60 7.21 3.82
C GLN A 99 -7.52 6.09 4.30
N ASN A 100 -8.55 6.42 5.10
CA ASN A 100 -9.55 5.46 5.51
C ASN A 100 -10.19 4.79 4.30
N LEU A 101 -10.62 5.56 3.29
CA LEU A 101 -11.23 5.03 2.07
C LEU A 101 -10.26 4.18 1.23
N PHE A 102 -8.96 4.52 1.19
CA PHE A 102 -7.93 3.66 0.57
C PHE A 102 -7.88 2.29 1.24
N LEU A 103 -7.85 2.26 2.58
CA LEU A 103 -7.81 0.99 3.32
C LEU A 103 -9.17 0.27 3.34
N ALA A 104 -10.28 0.97 3.15
CA ALA A 104 -11.57 0.33 2.90
C ALA A 104 -11.59 -0.40 1.55
N VAL A 105 -11.06 0.22 0.49
CA VAL A 105 -10.88 -0.44 -0.82
C VAL A 105 -9.94 -1.65 -0.71
N HIS A 106 -8.91 -1.55 0.13
CA HIS A 106 -8.06 -2.68 0.49
C HIS A 106 -8.85 -3.84 1.12
N GLU A 107 -9.64 -3.60 2.17
CA GLU A 107 -10.50 -4.63 2.79
C GLU A 107 -11.47 -5.26 1.78
N LEU A 108 -12.09 -4.44 0.93
CA LEU A 108 -13.04 -4.90 -0.09
C LEU A 108 -12.35 -5.73 -1.19
N SER A 109 -11.06 -5.51 -1.45
CA SER A 109 -10.28 -6.30 -2.42
C SER A 109 -10.14 -7.77 -1.98
N HIS A 110 -10.07 -7.99 -0.68
CA HIS A 110 -10.06 -9.31 -0.02
C HIS A 110 -11.46 -9.89 0.22
N ASN A 111 -12.51 -9.22 -0.28
CA ASN A 111 -13.92 -9.56 -0.09
C ASN A 111 -14.38 -9.55 1.38
N LEU A 112 -13.81 -8.67 2.19
CA LEU A 112 -14.11 -8.61 3.63
C LEU A 112 -15.35 -7.78 3.96
N GLY A 113 -15.95 -7.04 3.01
CA GLY A 113 -17.18 -6.27 3.28
C GLY A 113 -18.47 -7.09 3.15
N PHE A 114 -18.50 -8.04 2.21
CA PHE A 114 -19.68 -8.83 1.88
C PHE A 114 -19.32 -10.28 1.57
N LYS A 115 -20.26 -11.22 1.78
CA LYS A 115 -20.06 -12.63 1.43
C LYS A 115 -19.87 -12.83 -0.07
N GLU A 116 -20.66 -12.14 -0.89
CA GLU A 116 -20.60 -12.26 -2.34
C GLU A 116 -19.52 -11.35 -2.93
N PRO A 117 -18.54 -11.88 -3.69
CA PRO A 117 -17.44 -11.08 -4.24
C PRO A 117 -17.87 -9.91 -5.13
N TRP A 118 -18.96 -10.06 -5.89
CA TRP A 118 -19.44 -8.99 -6.77
C TRP A 118 -19.95 -7.76 -5.98
N LYS A 119 -20.53 -7.96 -4.78
CA LYS A 119 -20.98 -6.86 -3.92
C LYS A 119 -19.79 -6.04 -3.42
N ASN A 120 -18.69 -6.70 -3.07
CA ASN A 120 -17.44 -6.01 -2.68
C ASN A 120 -16.90 -5.16 -3.83
N ARG A 121 -16.90 -5.68 -5.08
CA ARG A 121 -16.43 -4.95 -6.26
C ARG A 121 -17.30 -3.72 -6.59
N LEU A 122 -18.62 -3.83 -6.47
CA LEU A 122 -19.50 -2.68 -6.70
C LEU A 122 -19.40 -1.67 -5.56
N PHE A 123 -19.33 -2.13 -4.32
CA PHE A 123 -19.21 -1.25 -3.17
C PHE A 123 -17.84 -0.57 -3.11
N SER A 124 -16.77 -1.17 -3.64
CA SER A 124 -15.48 -0.51 -3.76
C SER A 124 -15.53 0.69 -4.71
N ILE A 125 -16.37 0.65 -5.75
CA ILE A 125 -16.59 1.82 -6.62
C ILE A 125 -17.25 2.95 -5.83
N ILE A 126 -18.26 2.66 -5.01
CA ILE A 126 -18.91 3.67 -4.14
C ILE A 126 -17.89 4.25 -3.15
N THR A 127 -17.10 3.37 -2.53
CA THR A 127 -16.01 3.74 -1.60
C THR A 127 -14.97 4.65 -2.28
N ASN A 128 -14.72 4.45 -3.57
CA ASN A 128 -13.75 5.19 -4.36
C ASN A 128 -14.24 6.60 -4.77
N LEU A 129 -15.54 6.85 -4.90
CA LEU A 129 -16.04 8.13 -5.43
C LEU A 129 -15.46 9.38 -4.72
N PRO A 130 -15.45 9.47 -3.37
CA PRO A 130 -14.90 10.63 -2.67
C PRO A 130 -13.36 10.70 -2.67
N VAL A 131 -12.66 9.88 -3.46
CA VAL A 131 -11.21 9.99 -3.70
C VAL A 131 -10.90 10.91 -4.89
N GLY A 132 -11.83 11.05 -5.84
CA GLY A 132 -11.67 11.93 -7.02
C GLY A 132 -10.88 11.32 -8.18
N VAL A 133 -10.40 10.07 -8.07
CA VAL A 133 -9.75 9.33 -9.16
C VAL A 133 -10.14 7.84 -9.15
N PRO A 134 -10.34 7.19 -10.31
CA PRO A 134 -10.84 5.81 -10.37
C PRO A 134 -9.71 4.79 -10.18
N PHE A 135 -9.39 4.41 -8.94
CA PHE A 135 -8.26 3.51 -8.66
C PHE A 135 -8.68 2.11 -8.21
N CYS A 136 -9.87 1.92 -7.61
CA CYS A 136 -10.21 0.67 -6.94
C CYS A 136 -10.21 -0.57 -7.86
N ALA A 137 -10.61 -0.42 -9.12
CA ALA A 137 -10.63 -1.54 -10.08
C ALA A 137 -9.21 -2.00 -10.44
N SER A 138 -8.28 -1.06 -10.58
CA SER A 138 -6.85 -1.33 -10.85
C SER A 138 -6.14 -1.84 -9.59
N PHE A 139 -6.44 -1.27 -8.42
CA PHE A 139 -5.80 -1.61 -7.15
C PHE A 139 -5.93 -3.09 -6.82
N ARG A 140 -7.16 -3.64 -6.89
CA ARG A 140 -7.45 -5.01 -6.46
C ARG A 140 -6.52 -6.07 -7.07
N PRO A 141 -6.36 -6.18 -8.41
CA PRO A 141 -5.52 -7.23 -8.97
C PRO A 141 -4.03 -7.04 -8.67
N TYR A 142 -3.49 -5.80 -8.69
CA TYR A 142 -2.10 -5.56 -8.29
C TYR A 142 -1.87 -5.92 -6.81
N HIS A 143 -2.80 -5.55 -5.93
CA HIS A 143 -2.73 -5.87 -4.52
C HIS A 143 -2.74 -7.38 -4.24
N LEU A 144 -3.61 -8.13 -4.95
CA LEU A 144 -3.64 -9.58 -4.81
C LEU A 144 -2.38 -10.25 -5.37
N GLU A 145 -1.80 -9.72 -6.45
CA GLU A 145 -0.51 -10.19 -6.95
C GLU A 145 0.60 -9.91 -5.95
N HIS A 146 0.59 -8.75 -5.28
CA HIS A 146 1.53 -8.42 -4.22
C HIS A 146 1.46 -9.42 -3.06
N HIS A 147 0.27 -9.80 -2.60
CA HIS A 147 0.10 -10.83 -1.55
C HIS A 147 0.67 -12.21 -1.94
N VAL A 148 0.68 -12.55 -3.23
CA VAL A 148 1.11 -13.86 -3.73
C VAL A 148 2.58 -13.87 -4.17
N TYR A 149 3.03 -12.77 -4.75
CA TYR A 149 4.33 -12.61 -5.41
C TYR A 149 5.14 -11.47 -4.78
N GLN A 150 4.95 -11.24 -3.49
CA GLN A 150 5.67 -10.20 -2.73
C GLN A 150 7.17 -10.27 -3.03
N GLY A 151 7.79 -9.12 -3.30
CA GLY A 151 9.21 -9.03 -3.55
C GLY A 151 9.67 -9.64 -4.90
N VAL A 152 8.80 -10.22 -5.71
CA VAL A 152 9.20 -10.83 -6.99
C VAL A 152 9.42 -9.76 -8.04
N ASP A 153 10.65 -9.70 -8.56
CA ASP A 153 11.04 -8.68 -9.52
C ASP A 153 10.21 -8.75 -10.82
N GLY A 154 9.79 -7.57 -11.31
CA GLY A 154 8.91 -7.42 -12.47
C GLY A 154 7.46 -7.90 -12.28
N ILE A 155 7.09 -8.42 -11.09
CA ILE A 155 5.71 -8.79 -10.76
C ILE A 155 5.16 -7.88 -9.67
N ASP A 156 5.85 -7.78 -8.53
CA ASP A 156 5.45 -6.91 -7.43
C ASP A 156 5.74 -5.44 -7.80
N THR A 157 4.66 -4.71 -8.15
CA THR A 157 4.75 -3.31 -8.56
C THR A 157 5.02 -2.35 -7.41
N ASP A 158 5.00 -2.81 -6.17
CA ASP A 158 5.34 -1.97 -5.02
C ASP A 158 6.86 -1.76 -4.90
N LEU A 159 7.66 -2.61 -5.56
CA LEU A 159 9.12 -2.47 -5.63
C LEU A 159 9.50 -1.25 -6.48
N PRO A 160 10.42 -0.40 -6.02
CA PRO A 160 10.92 0.70 -6.83
C PRO A 160 11.81 0.19 -7.96
N THR A 161 11.81 0.95 -9.04
CA THR A 161 12.69 0.72 -10.19
C THR A 161 14.13 1.14 -9.87
N ILE A 162 15.08 0.63 -10.66
CA ILE A 162 16.50 1.02 -10.56
C ILE A 162 16.67 2.53 -10.83
N PHE A 163 15.86 3.09 -11.74
CA PHE A 163 15.88 4.52 -12.02
C PHE A 163 15.48 5.34 -10.78
N GLU A 164 14.38 4.98 -10.13
CA GLU A 164 13.95 5.62 -8.87
C GLU A 164 15.04 5.52 -7.80
N LEU A 165 15.69 4.36 -7.69
CA LEU A 165 16.78 4.17 -6.74
C LEU A 165 17.97 5.09 -7.04
N LYS A 166 18.42 5.19 -8.29
CA LYS A 166 19.57 6.03 -8.66
C LYS A 166 19.31 7.52 -8.43
N VAL A 167 18.08 7.98 -8.66
CA VAL A 167 17.72 9.41 -8.60
C VAL A 167 17.25 9.84 -7.21
N LEU A 168 16.53 8.97 -6.50
CA LEU A 168 15.85 9.33 -5.26
C LEU A 168 16.61 8.93 -4.00
N ASN A 169 17.74 8.22 -4.09
CA ASN A 169 18.48 7.72 -2.93
C ASN A 169 19.41 8.77 -2.25
N ASN A 170 18.83 9.93 -1.93
CA ASN A 170 19.44 10.98 -1.09
C ASN A 170 18.31 11.70 -0.33
N THR A 171 18.63 12.56 0.65
CA THR A 171 17.61 13.21 1.49
C THR A 171 16.54 13.97 0.69
N LEU A 172 16.94 14.75 -0.32
CA LEU A 172 15.99 15.51 -1.14
C LEU A 172 15.17 14.60 -2.05
N GLY A 173 15.80 13.57 -2.62
CA GLY A 173 15.12 12.55 -3.42
C GLY A 173 14.09 11.76 -2.62
N LYS A 174 14.42 11.38 -1.38
CA LYS A 174 13.50 10.69 -0.46
C LYS A 174 12.37 11.60 0.01
N LEU A 175 12.67 12.88 0.28
CA LEU A 175 11.64 13.88 0.56
C LEU A 175 10.68 14.04 -0.63
N PHE A 176 11.22 14.11 -1.86
CA PHE A 176 10.41 14.16 -3.07
C PHE A 176 9.55 12.90 -3.21
N PHE A 177 10.14 11.72 -3.00
CA PHE A 177 9.41 10.46 -2.99
C PHE A 177 8.23 10.49 -2.02
N CYS A 178 8.47 10.79 -0.74
CA CYS A 178 7.41 10.85 0.28
C CYS A 178 6.36 11.96 -0.01
N THR A 179 6.75 13.05 -0.66
CA THR A 179 5.83 14.13 -1.05
C THR A 179 4.90 13.74 -2.20
N PHE A 180 5.35 12.87 -3.09
CA PHE A 180 4.60 12.43 -4.28
C PHE A 180 4.31 10.93 -4.26
N GLN A 181 4.35 10.30 -3.09
CA GLN A 181 4.40 8.86 -2.92
C GLN A 181 3.21 8.17 -3.60
N ILE A 182 2.01 8.72 -3.44
CA ILE A 182 0.79 8.22 -4.08
C ILE A 182 0.91 8.13 -5.62
N LEU A 183 1.66 9.04 -6.25
CA LEU A 183 1.86 9.03 -7.70
C LEU A 183 2.79 7.88 -8.13
N PHE A 184 3.78 7.53 -7.31
CA PHE A 184 4.61 6.35 -7.59
C PHE A 184 3.79 5.07 -7.53
N TYR A 185 2.94 4.91 -6.51
CA TYR A 185 2.03 3.76 -6.42
C TYR A 185 1.01 3.72 -7.57
N ALA A 186 0.49 4.88 -8.01
CA ALA A 186 -0.48 4.94 -9.09
C ALA A 186 0.15 4.73 -10.49
N LEU A 187 1.35 5.25 -10.73
CA LEU A 187 1.95 5.30 -12.08
C LEU A 187 2.96 4.19 -12.34
N ARG A 188 3.75 3.77 -11.34
CA ARG A 188 4.77 2.73 -11.51
C ARG A 188 4.23 1.43 -12.13
N PRO A 189 3.05 0.92 -11.74
CA PRO A 189 2.48 -0.28 -12.38
C PRO A 189 2.36 -0.16 -13.90
N LEU A 190 2.08 1.04 -14.43
CA LEU A 190 1.94 1.26 -15.87
C LEU A 190 3.25 1.05 -16.66
N PHE A 191 4.39 1.12 -15.98
CA PHE A 191 5.71 0.94 -16.58
C PHE A 191 6.33 -0.43 -16.26
N VAL A 192 5.99 -1.01 -15.11
CA VAL A 192 6.55 -2.28 -14.64
C VAL A 192 5.72 -3.48 -15.10
N ARG A 193 4.40 -3.45 -14.89
CA ARG A 193 3.52 -4.59 -15.13
C ARG A 193 2.15 -4.11 -15.54
N ARG A 194 1.82 -4.23 -16.84
CA ARG A 194 0.51 -3.84 -17.36
C ARG A 194 -0.46 -5.00 -17.29
N LEU A 195 -1.46 -4.89 -16.41
CA LEU A 195 -2.59 -5.81 -16.39
C LEU A 195 -3.64 -5.46 -17.46
N PRO A 196 -4.38 -6.45 -17.98
CA PRO A 196 -5.40 -6.22 -19.00
C PRO A 196 -6.56 -5.38 -18.44
N PHE A 197 -7.01 -4.43 -19.26
CA PHE A 197 -8.18 -3.62 -18.94
C PHE A 197 -9.46 -4.46 -19.00
N THR A 198 -10.37 -4.25 -18.06
CA THR A 198 -11.60 -5.05 -17.93
C THR A 198 -12.84 -4.16 -17.87
N SER A 199 -14.03 -4.75 -18.03
CA SER A 199 -15.30 -4.03 -17.87
C SER A 199 -15.46 -3.37 -16.51
N MET A 200 -14.84 -3.92 -15.45
CA MET A 200 -14.83 -3.31 -14.12
C MET A 200 -14.02 -2.02 -14.08
N HIS A 201 -12.91 -1.94 -14.83
CA HIS A 201 -12.14 -0.70 -14.96
C HIS A 201 -12.98 0.37 -15.67
N LEU A 202 -13.65 0.01 -16.77
CA LEU A 202 -14.55 0.92 -17.49
C LEU A 202 -15.66 1.43 -16.56
N LEU A 203 -16.31 0.53 -15.82
CA LEU A 203 -17.38 0.89 -14.88
C LEU A 203 -16.88 1.86 -13.80
N ASN A 204 -15.70 1.60 -13.22
CA ASN A 204 -15.10 2.48 -12.21
C ASN A 204 -14.79 3.86 -12.79
N ILE A 205 -14.22 3.94 -13.99
CA ILE A 205 -13.92 5.22 -14.67
C ILE A 205 -15.21 5.99 -14.96
N VAL A 206 -16.21 5.34 -15.55
CA VAL A 206 -17.49 5.99 -15.88
C VAL A 206 -18.19 6.49 -14.62
N ALA A 207 -18.26 5.68 -13.57
CA ALA A 207 -18.87 6.08 -12.30
C ALA A 207 -18.13 7.25 -11.64
N GLN A 208 -16.79 7.23 -11.64
CA GLN A 208 -15.98 8.30 -11.07
C GLN A 208 -16.16 9.62 -11.85
N VAL A 209 -16.00 9.57 -13.17
CA VAL A 209 -16.16 10.77 -14.03
C VAL A 209 -17.57 11.34 -13.92
N ALA A 210 -18.60 10.49 -13.88
CA ALA A 210 -19.97 10.93 -13.69
C ALA A 210 -20.16 11.61 -12.32
N PHE A 211 -19.63 11.01 -11.25
CA PHE A 211 -19.69 11.58 -9.90
C PHE A 211 -18.96 12.92 -9.81
N ASP A 212 -17.72 13.00 -10.31
CA ASP A 212 -16.92 14.22 -10.29
C ASP A 212 -17.59 15.34 -11.11
N TYR A 213 -18.15 15.00 -12.28
CA TYR A 213 -18.93 15.94 -13.07
C TYR A 213 -20.15 16.47 -12.31
N ILE A 214 -20.95 15.58 -11.70
CA ILE A 214 -22.12 15.98 -10.90
C ILE A 214 -21.68 16.87 -9.72
N LEU A 215 -20.60 16.50 -9.02
CA LEU A 215 -20.05 17.26 -7.90
C LEU A 215 -19.65 18.68 -8.33
N ILE A 216 -18.89 18.80 -9.43
CA ILE A 216 -18.43 20.09 -9.96
C ILE A 216 -19.62 20.95 -10.39
N ARG A 217 -20.64 20.35 -11.01
CA ARG A 217 -21.85 21.08 -11.44
C ARG A 217 -22.71 21.55 -10.26
N ALA A 218 -22.76 20.77 -9.17
CA ALA A 218 -23.58 21.08 -8.00
C ALA A 218 -22.89 22.01 -6.99
N LEU A 219 -21.60 21.81 -6.71
CA LEU A 219 -20.85 22.50 -5.65
C LEU A 219 -19.65 23.32 -6.15
N GLY A 220 -19.35 23.26 -7.45
CA GLY A 220 -18.23 23.97 -8.06
C GLY A 220 -16.91 23.18 -8.01
N TYR A 221 -15.94 23.62 -8.83
CA TYR A 221 -14.66 22.92 -8.98
C TYR A 221 -13.83 22.86 -7.70
N ARG A 222 -14.06 23.77 -6.73
CA ARG A 222 -13.32 23.80 -5.47
C ARG A 222 -13.58 22.58 -4.61
N SER A 223 -14.79 22.02 -4.64
CA SER A 223 -15.11 20.77 -3.96
C SER A 223 -14.36 19.58 -4.57
N PHE A 224 -14.21 19.54 -5.90
CA PHE A 224 -13.36 18.55 -6.56
C PHE A 224 -11.87 18.72 -6.19
N VAL A 225 -11.36 19.96 -6.19
CA VAL A 225 -9.98 20.25 -5.74
C VAL A 225 -9.76 19.80 -4.30
N TYR A 226 -10.76 19.97 -3.42
CA TYR A 226 -10.68 19.48 -2.04
C TYR A 226 -10.50 17.96 -1.98
N LEU A 227 -11.31 17.17 -2.71
CA LEU A 227 -11.18 15.71 -2.74
C LEU A 227 -9.83 15.29 -3.31
N PHE A 228 -9.41 15.88 -4.43
CA PHE A 228 -8.14 15.57 -5.07
C PHE A 228 -6.94 15.90 -4.16
N MET A 229 -6.96 17.08 -3.53
CA MET A 229 -5.92 17.51 -2.58
C MET A 229 -5.87 16.59 -1.36
N SER A 230 -7.04 16.21 -0.83
CA SER A 230 -7.15 15.29 0.31
C SER A 230 -6.55 13.92 0.01
N SER A 231 -6.87 13.35 -1.16
CA SER A 231 -6.31 12.08 -1.64
C SER A 231 -4.82 12.15 -1.89
N PHE A 232 -4.35 13.23 -2.50
CA PHE A 232 -2.92 13.46 -2.74
C PHE A 232 -2.14 13.50 -1.42
N LEU A 233 -2.62 14.28 -0.45
CA LEU A 233 -1.98 14.43 0.84
C LEU A 233 -2.01 13.11 1.63
N ALA A 234 -3.16 12.41 1.63
CA ALA A 234 -3.34 11.15 2.35
C ALA A 234 -2.28 10.10 2.01
N GLY A 235 -1.99 9.93 0.71
CA GLY A 235 -0.98 8.99 0.23
C GLY A 235 0.45 9.53 0.13
N SER A 236 0.72 10.71 0.71
CA SER A 236 2.02 11.39 0.64
C SER A 236 2.55 11.72 2.03
N LEU A 237 2.96 12.96 2.32
CA LEU A 237 3.41 13.36 3.66
C LEU A 237 2.24 13.53 4.63
N HIS A 238 1.61 12.43 5.02
CA HIS A 238 0.53 12.39 6.02
C HIS A 238 0.86 11.32 7.10
N PRO A 239 0.48 11.53 8.38
CA PRO A 239 0.84 10.61 9.46
C PRO A 239 0.54 9.14 9.21
N THR A 240 -0.59 8.85 8.57
CA THR A 240 -1.01 7.48 8.25
C THR A 240 -0.28 6.90 7.05
N ALA A 241 0.21 7.72 6.11
CA ALA A 241 0.94 7.26 4.91
C ALA A 241 2.25 6.53 5.25
N GLY A 242 2.74 6.67 6.48
CA GLY A 242 3.91 5.93 6.96
C GLY A 242 3.69 4.42 6.92
N HIS A 243 2.45 3.94 6.83
CA HIS A 243 2.14 2.52 6.63
C HIS A 243 2.82 1.96 5.36
N PHE A 244 2.73 2.66 4.22
CA PHE A 244 3.38 2.26 2.96
C PHE A 244 4.91 2.05 3.09
N LEU A 245 5.55 2.81 3.99
CA LEU A 245 6.97 2.66 4.29
C LEU A 245 7.22 1.55 5.30
N SER A 246 6.46 1.53 6.40
CA SER A 246 6.66 0.53 7.46
C SER A 246 6.38 -0.88 7.01
N GLU A 247 5.44 -1.05 6.09
CA GLU A 247 4.94 -2.37 5.73
C GLU A 247 5.98 -3.19 5.00
N HIS A 248 6.80 -2.62 4.12
CA HIS A 248 7.67 -3.41 3.22
C HIS A 248 9.11 -2.92 3.06
N TYR A 249 9.50 -1.83 3.71
CA TYR A 249 10.90 -1.43 3.74
C TYR A 249 11.59 -2.06 4.93
N ASN A 250 12.59 -2.91 4.67
CA ASN A 250 13.46 -3.48 5.67
C ASN A 250 14.32 -2.39 6.32
N MET A 251 13.86 -1.94 7.48
CA MET A 251 14.57 -1.00 8.33
C MET A 251 14.92 -1.63 9.68
N THR A 252 15.16 -2.94 9.72
CA THR A 252 15.47 -3.69 10.96
C THR A 252 16.75 -3.23 11.66
N HIS A 253 17.67 -2.57 10.97
CA HIS A 253 18.86 -1.97 11.58
C HIS A 253 18.58 -0.62 12.26
N THR A 254 17.34 -0.13 12.21
CA THR A 254 17.00 1.22 12.65
C THR A 254 16.32 1.25 14.02
N LYS A 255 16.36 2.40 14.68
CA LYS A 255 15.67 2.63 15.96
C LYS A 255 14.12 2.66 15.86
N ARG A 256 13.53 2.78 14.66
CA ARG A 256 12.06 2.90 14.50
C ARG A 256 11.36 1.56 14.31
N ILE A 257 12.10 0.55 13.88
CA ILE A 257 11.70 -0.85 13.96
C ILE A 257 12.23 -1.39 15.30
N ALA A 258 11.33 -1.85 16.16
CA ALA A 258 11.61 -2.18 17.55
C ALA A 258 12.59 -3.34 17.71
N THR A 259 13.34 -3.35 18.81
CA THR A 259 14.23 -4.45 19.16
C THR A 259 13.44 -5.74 19.46
N GLY A 260 13.81 -6.83 18.77
CA GLY A 260 13.35 -8.21 19.01
C GLY A 260 14.47 -9.19 18.64
N PRO A 261 14.33 -10.50 18.92
CA PRO A 261 15.33 -11.52 18.59
C PRO A 261 15.72 -11.56 17.11
N ASP A 262 14.83 -11.12 16.22
CA ASP A 262 15.05 -11.09 14.78
C ASP A 262 15.67 -9.78 14.25
N MET A 263 16.14 -8.88 15.13
CA MET A 263 16.87 -7.68 14.72
C MET A 263 18.12 -8.03 13.91
N GLY A 264 18.29 -7.39 12.75
CA GLY A 264 19.38 -7.65 11.82
C GLY A 264 19.14 -8.85 10.89
N LYS A 265 18.03 -9.59 11.04
CA LYS A 265 17.58 -10.53 10.01
C LYS A 265 16.91 -9.80 8.86
N LEU A 266 16.97 -10.41 7.68
CA LEU A 266 16.27 -9.89 6.52
C LEU A 266 14.76 -10.12 6.67
N LEU A 267 14.03 -9.08 7.10
CA LEU A 267 12.57 -9.06 7.16
C LEU A 267 12.00 -8.18 6.05
N GLU A 268 10.86 -8.60 5.49
CA GLU A 268 10.25 -7.95 4.33
C GLU A 268 8.84 -7.43 4.58
N THR A 269 8.32 -7.67 5.77
CA THR A 269 7.00 -7.24 6.21
C THR A 269 7.05 -6.83 7.68
N PHE A 270 6.44 -5.70 8.06
CA PHE A 270 6.36 -5.26 9.47
C PHE A 270 4.96 -4.80 9.84
N SER A 271 4.59 -5.05 11.11
CA SER A 271 3.35 -4.56 11.71
C SER A 271 3.56 -3.28 12.52
N TYR A 272 2.50 -2.51 12.70
CA TYR A 272 2.37 -1.32 13.54
C TYR A 272 1.08 -1.43 14.36
N TYR A 273 1.20 -1.33 15.69
CA TYR A 273 0.06 -1.45 16.62
C TYR A 273 -0.29 -0.14 17.32
N GLY A 274 0.24 0.99 16.84
CA GLY A 274 0.05 2.28 17.48
C GLY A 274 -1.32 2.94 17.22
N PRO A 275 -1.54 4.16 17.75
CA PRO A 275 -2.86 4.77 17.85
C PRO A 275 -3.49 5.19 16.53
N LEU A 276 -2.72 5.25 15.43
CA LEU A 276 -3.27 5.59 14.11
C LEU A 276 -3.98 4.40 13.44
N ASN A 277 -3.75 3.18 13.93
CA ASN A 277 -4.20 1.97 13.28
C ASN A 277 -5.75 1.84 13.16
N PRO A 278 -6.54 2.19 14.18
CA PRO A 278 -8.01 2.15 14.08
C PRO A 278 -8.59 3.08 13.01
N LEU A 279 -7.87 4.15 12.63
CA LEU A 279 -8.31 5.09 11.60
C LEU A 279 -8.24 4.48 10.18
N VAL A 280 -7.50 3.38 10.02
CA VAL A 280 -7.22 2.73 8.74
C VAL A 280 -7.51 1.24 8.81
N TYR A 281 -8.62 0.87 9.44
CA TYR A 281 -9.10 -0.52 9.49
C TYR A 281 -8.04 -1.48 10.06
N ASN A 282 -7.31 -1.06 11.09
CA ASN A 282 -6.28 -1.88 11.73
C ASN A 282 -5.26 -2.50 10.74
N ALA A 283 -5.07 -1.92 9.55
CA ALA A 283 -4.18 -2.43 8.51
C ALA A 283 -2.72 -2.58 8.96
N GLY A 284 -2.32 -1.84 9.99
CA GLY A 284 -1.02 -2.00 10.66
C GLY A 284 -0.79 -3.38 11.28
N TYR A 285 -1.81 -4.23 11.49
CA TYR A 285 -1.58 -5.66 11.73
C TYR A 285 -1.19 -6.36 10.41
N HIS A 286 -0.12 -5.89 9.79
CA HIS A 286 0.18 -6.15 8.39
C HIS A 286 0.77 -7.53 8.16
N ILE A 287 1.64 -8.00 9.05
CA ILE A 287 2.13 -9.38 9.00
C ILE A 287 0.97 -10.35 9.18
N GLU A 288 0.13 -10.11 10.19
CA GLU A 288 -1.06 -10.92 10.49
C GLU A 288 -2.02 -10.93 9.30
N HIS A 289 -2.16 -9.79 8.63
CA HIS A 289 -2.97 -9.64 7.43
C HIS A 289 -2.42 -10.44 6.24
N HIS A 290 -1.11 -10.36 5.96
CA HIS A 290 -0.51 -11.19 4.91
C HIS A 290 -0.60 -12.69 5.22
N ASP A 291 -0.49 -13.07 6.50
CA ASP A 291 -0.66 -14.45 6.92
C ASP A 291 -2.12 -14.89 6.75
N PHE A 292 -3.08 -14.07 7.15
CA PHE A 292 -4.52 -14.36 7.17
C PHE A 292 -5.36 -13.27 6.48
N PRO A 293 -5.27 -13.12 5.14
CA PRO A 293 -5.90 -12.00 4.41
C PRO A 293 -7.43 -12.06 4.36
N TYR A 294 -8.03 -13.14 4.88
CA TYR A 294 -9.47 -13.33 4.97
C TYR A 294 -10.04 -13.07 6.38
N VAL A 295 -9.20 -12.59 7.31
CA VAL A 295 -9.63 -12.10 8.62
C VAL A 295 -9.84 -10.59 8.53
N PRO A 296 -11.03 -10.06 8.88
CA PRO A 296 -11.30 -8.64 8.76
C PRO A 296 -10.67 -7.83 9.88
N TRP A 297 -10.56 -6.52 9.64
CA TRP A 297 -9.98 -5.54 10.56
C TRP A 297 -10.49 -5.55 12.02
N THR A 298 -11.75 -5.91 12.26
CA THR A 298 -12.33 -6.00 13.62
C THR A 298 -11.83 -7.21 14.40
N ARG A 299 -11.32 -8.22 13.70
CA ARG A 299 -10.86 -9.50 14.25
C ARG A 299 -9.36 -9.70 14.09
N ILE A 300 -8.66 -8.91 13.27
CA ILE A 300 -7.24 -9.13 12.95
C ILE A 300 -6.33 -9.16 14.17
N ALA A 301 -6.60 -8.33 15.19
CA ALA A 301 -5.84 -8.35 16.45
C ALA A 301 -5.90 -9.70 17.19
N LYS A 302 -6.98 -10.48 16.98
CA LYS A 302 -7.13 -11.81 17.57
C LYS A 302 -6.17 -12.83 16.94
N VAL A 303 -5.71 -12.62 15.71
CA VAL A 303 -4.71 -13.49 15.08
C VAL A 303 -3.44 -13.51 15.91
N ARG A 304 -2.91 -12.32 16.25
CA ARG A 304 -1.74 -12.18 17.12
C ARG A 304 -2.00 -12.75 18.51
N ALA A 305 -3.16 -12.45 19.09
CA ALA A 305 -3.50 -12.92 20.44
C ALA A 305 -3.66 -14.45 20.54
N THR A 306 -4.06 -15.12 19.45
CA THR A 306 -4.18 -16.58 19.40
C THR A 306 -2.83 -17.27 19.25
N ALA A 307 -1.91 -16.69 18.47
CA ALA A 307 -0.62 -17.30 18.14
C ALA A 307 0.57 -16.38 18.49
N PRO A 308 0.69 -15.88 19.74
CA PRO A 308 1.69 -14.88 20.12
C PRO A 308 3.13 -15.35 19.87
N GLU A 309 3.41 -16.64 19.99
CA GLU A 309 4.73 -17.22 19.75
C GLU A 309 5.23 -17.06 18.31
N PHE A 310 4.34 -16.78 17.36
CA PHE A 310 4.69 -16.53 15.96
C PHE A 310 4.91 -15.04 15.65
N TYR A 311 4.55 -14.12 16.56
CA TYR A 311 4.54 -12.68 16.29
C TYR A 311 5.27 -11.83 17.34
N ASP A 312 5.40 -12.29 18.58
CA ASP A 312 6.00 -11.52 19.69
C ASP A 312 7.50 -11.31 19.53
N GLU A 313 8.18 -12.19 18.80
CA GLU A 313 9.60 -12.06 18.49
C GLU A 313 9.89 -11.20 17.24
N ILE A 314 8.86 -10.89 16.44
CA ILE A 314 9.04 -10.13 15.21
C ILE A 314 9.08 -8.62 15.52
N PRO A 315 10.13 -7.89 15.08
CA PRO A 315 10.19 -6.44 15.16
C PRO A 315 8.96 -5.74 14.59
N GLU A 316 8.44 -4.77 15.33
CA GLU A 316 7.32 -3.93 14.91
C GLU A 316 7.76 -2.47 14.63
N CYS A 317 7.05 -1.78 13.76
CA CYS A 317 7.18 -0.33 13.61
C CYS A 317 6.55 0.39 14.81
N LYS A 318 7.32 1.26 15.48
CA LYS A 318 6.82 2.03 16.63
C LYS A 318 6.05 3.30 16.26
N SER A 319 6.26 3.84 15.06
CA SER A 319 5.67 5.12 14.65
C SER A 319 5.69 5.33 13.14
N TRP A 320 4.52 5.46 12.52
CA TRP A 320 4.40 5.84 11.10
C TRP A 320 4.93 7.24 10.80
N ILE A 321 4.72 8.22 11.69
CA ILE A 321 5.34 9.55 11.52
C ILE A 321 6.86 9.42 11.63
N GLY A 322 7.33 8.67 12.63
CA GLY A 322 8.75 8.44 12.87
C GLY A 322 9.46 7.75 11.71
N ILE A 323 8.80 6.81 11.03
CA ILE A 323 9.38 6.09 9.90
C ILE A 323 9.46 6.97 8.64
N ILE A 324 8.49 7.86 8.40
CA ILE A 324 8.59 8.86 7.32
C ILE A 324 9.83 9.75 7.56
N TYR A 325 9.96 10.31 8.76
CA TYR A 325 11.10 11.15 9.10
C TYR A 325 12.43 10.40 8.93
N GLN A 326 12.51 9.17 9.43
CA GLN A 326 13.71 8.35 9.31
C GLN A 326 14.02 8.03 7.85
N PHE A 327 13.03 7.60 7.07
CA PHE A 327 13.22 7.30 5.65
C PHE A 327 13.84 8.50 4.93
N ILE A 328 13.37 9.72 5.20
CA ILE A 328 13.89 10.93 4.56
C ILE A 328 15.31 11.26 5.04
N THR A 329 15.56 11.21 6.36
CA THR A 329 16.76 11.82 6.96
C THR A 329 17.94 10.87 7.15
N ASP A 330 17.71 9.56 7.29
CA ASP A 330 18.76 8.57 7.58
C ASP A 330 19.47 8.14 6.28
N PRO A 331 20.79 8.37 6.12
CA PRO A 331 21.50 7.97 4.92
C PRO A 331 21.58 6.45 4.74
N ASN A 332 21.36 5.66 5.79
CA ASN A 332 21.38 4.20 5.74
C ASN A 332 20.00 3.60 5.43
N VAL A 333 19.03 4.44 5.03
CA VAL A 333 17.69 4.01 4.63
C VAL A 333 17.34 4.64 3.29
N GLY A 334 16.73 3.87 2.39
CA GLY A 334 16.28 4.38 1.11
C GLY A 334 15.49 3.36 0.30
N MET A 335 15.33 3.65 -1.00
CA MET A 335 14.57 2.83 -1.94
C MET A 335 15.08 1.38 -2.04
N TRP A 336 16.38 1.19 -1.80
CA TRP A 336 17.09 -0.08 -1.82
C TRP A 336 16.73 -1.01 -0.64
N CYS A 337 16.12 -0.49 0.43
CA CYS A 337 15.73 -1.27 1.62
C CYS A 337 14.51 -2.17 1.34
N ARG A 338 14.27 -2.58 0.11
CA ARG A 338 13.20 -3.52 -0.28
C ARG A 338 13.82 -4.89 -0.51
N VAL A 339 13.15 -5.92 -0.03
CA VAL A 339 13.55 -7.30 -0.29
C VAL A 339 13.06 -7.72 -1.67
N LYS A 340 13.99 -8.13 -2.55
CA LYS A 340 13.70 -8.65 -3.89
C LYS A 340 14.04 -10.14 -3.98
N ARG A 341 13.32 -10.84 -4.85
CA ARG A 341 13.54 -12.25 -5.17
C ARG A 341 13.37 -12.48 -6.66
N LEU A 342 14.17 -13.41 -7.19
CA LEU A 342 14.14 -13.73 -8.61
C LEU A 342 12.87 -14.51 -8.94
N ARG A 343 12.31 -14.28 -10.13
CA ARG A 343 11.12 -15.01 -10.57
C ARG A 343 11.33 -16.54 -10.57
N SER A 344 12.54 -17.00 -10.85
CA SER A 344 12.89 -18.43 -10.86
C SER A 344 12.91 -19.09 -9.49
N SER A 345 13.00 -18.32 -8.39
CA SER A 345 12.98 -18.89 -7.03
C SER A 345 11.56 -19.14 -6.52
N VAL A 346 10.54 -18.62 -7.21
CA VAL A 346 9.14 -18.85 -6.86
C VAL A 346 8.69 -20.17 -7.46
N LYS A 347 8.27 -21.11 -6.61
CA LYS A 347 7.62 -22.34 -7.08
C LYS A 347 6.30 -21.99 -7.76
N THR A 348 6.30 -21.87 -9.09
CA THR A 348 5.08 -21.80 -9.90
C THR A 348 4.29 -23.09 -9.69
N LYS A 349 3.00 -22.95 -9.34
CA LYS A 349 2.05 -24.06 -9.33
C LYS A 349 1.76 -24.55 -10.74
#